data_AF-A0A0B2VXS6-F1
#
_entry.id   AF-A0A0B2VXS6-F1
#
_cell.length_a   1.000
_cell.length_b   1.000
_cell.length_c   1.000
_cell.angle_alpha   90.00
_cell.angle_beta   90.00
_cell.angle_gamma   90.00
#
_symmetry.space_group_name_H-M   'P 1'
#
loop_
_entity.id
_entity.type
_entity.pdbx_description
1 polymer ?
#
loop_
_entity_poly.entity_id
_entity_poly.type
_entity_poly.pdbx_seq_one_letter_code
_entity_poly.pdbx_strand_id
1 'polypeptide(L)'
;MTSNSLTNYLPLAYSNEMMFSVVVGNNHKLHGEVVDDLPGAIRFPYETIALIVYPQMDKVGHPVVQLFGEASDPLMEWYCTAQLRVKCGTEDRSKGVHVVDRGIFQFGKRAHPISIQIRDSRVKRIKFELRFITQIFESLPRFESGDITIKFKHGDTLEADKSLLALHSSYMASKLQDAAPGAVVDLVNFESEPFMELLYQIYDTCRPISANFSLLSKAAISYRAERILERITSYIISKQIGLEQKLRVAVELELDDALAEIVFRAEQRGEWTQLISKGFEPCSLGREVYRQIICPAIVEGKLRRYGSCYKEQNSGFDLYTPIPPFTVSMKLGGKTLHINKGIIELHNTKGCIKRNTHEIKLRQSAELSALCAHAGIAVEDLIELMFLHIYPQHDLVPAYCLRPMMLLAHENGMNKLLNSLGNALSLEPPLTVEMILEHFELSERYHHQNLLRASLLRIKGSFRDKASQLVSLSRFKELADEIRIQILDRHCSGWALLDRCLAGRPTNRMQRMLTLDNGGPLTPECDSERSLQYIENDLSDEAFGPPQDLIID
;
A
#
# COMPACT_ATOMS: atom_id res chain seq x y z
N MET A 1 5.84 -49.02 -4.12
CA MET A 1 7.01 -48.20 -4.48
C MET A 1 7.08 -48.13 -5.99
N THR A 2 6.53 -47.05 -6.55
CA THR A 2 6.56 -46.72 -7.98
C THR A 2 6.92 -45.25 -8.07
N SER A 3 7.91 -44.98 -8.92
CA SER A 3 8.60 -43.71 -9.09
C SER A 3 7.69 -42.64 -9.70
N ASN A 4 7.18 -41.72 -8.89
CA ASN A 4 6.70 -40.42 -9.39
C ASN A 4 7.93 -39.49 -9.47
N SER A 5 8.50 -39.43 -10.68
CA SER A 5 9.73 -38.70 -10.95
C SER A 5 9.59 -37.21 -10.67
N LEU A 6 10.59 -36.67 -9.98
CA LEU A 6 10.94 -35.27 -10.01
C LEU A 6 11.10 -34.81 -11.47
N THR A 7 10.22 -33.94 -12.00
CA THR A 7 10.60 -32.77 -12.83
C THR A 7 9.40 -32.05 -13.46
N ASN A 8 8.80 -31.09 -12.74
CA ASN A 8 7.98 -30.02 -13.37
C ASN A 8 8.91 -28.85 -13.71
N TYR A 9 9.56 -28.95 -14.85
CA TYR A 9 10.38 -27.93 -15.48
C TYR A 9 9.82 -27.78 -16.88
N LEU A 10 9.34 -26.60 -17.24
CA LEU A 10 8.75 -26.37 -18.55
C LEU A 10 9.80 -25.83 -19.51
N PRO A 11 10.07 -26.51 -20.64
CA PRO A 11 10.88 -25.97 -21.72
C PRO A 11 10.08 -24.93 -22.51
N LEU A 12 10.77 -24.01 -23.19
CA LEU A 12 10.17 -23.01 -24.06
C LEU A 12 10.65 -23.13 -25.50
N ALA A 13 9.75 -22.89 -26.46
CA ALA A 13 10.00 -23.09 -27.89
C ALA A 13 11.08 -22.18 -28.50
N TYR A 14 11.34 -21.00 -27.91
CA TYR A 14 12.39 -20.07 -28.37
C TYR A 14 13.73 -20.23 -27.64
N SER A 15 13.76 -20.93 -26.50
CA SER A 15 14.99 -21.36 -25.84
C SER A 15 14.86 -22.83 -25.46
N ASN A 16 15.13 -23.73 -26.41
CA ASN A 16 15.14 -25.18 -26.18
C ASN A 16 16.13 -25.63 -25.08
N GLU A 17 16.82 -24.69 -24.42
CA GLU A 17 17.90 -24.93 -23.47
C GLU A 17 17.58 -24.51 -22.03
N MET A 18 16.60 -23.64 -21.78
CA MET A 18 16.29 -23.14 -20.42
C MET A 18 14.92 -23.61 -19.92
N MET A 19 14.91 -24.14 -18.69
CA MET A 19 13.71 -24.64 -18.03
C MET A 19 13.40 -23.86 -16.76
N PHE A 20 12.10 -23.59 -16.53
CA PHE A 20 11.64 -22.80 -15.39
C PHE A 20 10.76 -23.59 -14.43
N SER A 21 10.83 -23.23 -13.14
CA SER A 21 9.93 -23.74 -12.10
C SER A 21 9.64 -22.65 -11.08
N VAL A 22 8.38 -22.54 -10.66
CA VAL A 22 7.95 -21.66 -9.56
C VAL A 22 7.41 -22.49 -8.41
N VAL A 23 7.81 -22.15 -7.18
CA VAL A 23 7.33 -22.76 -5.94
C VAL A 23 6.91 -21.65 -4.98
N VAL A 24 5.72 -21.77 -4.40
CA VAL A 24 5.23 -20.87 -3.35
C VAL A 24 5.18 -21.61 -2.02
N GLY A 25 5.55 -20.92 -0.94
CA GLY A 25 5.48 -21.45 0.42
C GLY A 25 6.49 -22.57 0.66
N ASN A 26 6.05 -23.61 1.36
CA ASN A 26 6.94 -24.66 1.88
C ASN A 26 7.10 -25.87 0.97
N ASN A 27 6.39 -25.94 -0.17
CA ASN A 27 6.60 -26.86 -1.31
C ASN A 27 5.43 -26.83 -2.31
N HIS A 28 4.60 -25.78 -2.33
CA HIS A 28 3.49 -25.71 -3.28
C HIS A 28 4.02 -25.33 -4.67
N LYS A 29 4.29 -26.34 -5.48
CA LYS A 29 4.84 -26.17 -6.82
C LYS A 29 3.72 -25.79 -7.78
N LEU A 30 3.84 -24.64 -8.42
CA LEU A 30 2.82 -24.15 -9.35
C LEU A 30 2.95 -24.89 -10.68
N HIS A 31 1.82 -25.24 -11.28
CA HIS A 31 1.76 -25.70 -12.66
C HIS A 31 1.95 -24.49 -13.57
N GLY A 32 2.81 -24.60 -14.58
CA GLY A 32 3.00 -23.54 -15.56
C GLY A 32 2.20 -23.79 -16.83
N GLU A 33 1.69 -22.73 -17.42
CA GLU A 33 0.86 -22.73 -18.62
C GLU A 33 1.51 -21.82 -19.66
N VAL A 34 1.52 -22.24 -20.92
CA VAL A 34 2.04 -21.39 -22.00
C VAL A 34 1.05 -20.25 -22.25
N VAL A 35 1.57 -19.04 -22.46
CA VAL A 35 0.76 -17.84 -22.65
C VAL A 35 0.59 -17.57 -24.14
N ASP A 36 -0.64 -17.66 -24.64
CA ASP A 36 -0.96 -17.50 -26.07
C ASP A 36 -0.72 -16.07 -26.57
N ASP A 37 -1.01 -15.07 -25.73
CA ASP A 37 -0.91 -13.64 -26.02
C ASP A 37 0.50 -13.06 -25.78
N LEU A 38 1.39 -13.83 -25.15
CA LEU A 38 2.78 -13.45 -24.88
C LEU A 38 3.73 -14.60 -25.27
N PRO A 39 4.10 -14.69 -26.57
CA PRO A 39 4.89 -15.80 -27.08
C PRO A 39 6.20 -15.99 -26.30
N GLY A 40 6.38 -17.20 -25.77
CA GLY A 40 7.57 -17.57 -25.00
C GLY A 40 7.46 -17.32 -23.49
N ALA A 41 6.37 -16.76 -22.98
CA ALA A 41 6.15 -16.66 -21.53
C ALA A 41 5.48 -17.91 -20.94
N ILE A 42 5.73 -18.14 -19.65
CA ILE A 42 5.05 -19.16 -18.85
C ILE A 42 4.28 -18.47 -17.72
N ARG A 43 2.99 -18.74 -17.64
CA ARG A 43 2.08 -18.31 -16.59
C ARG A 43 2.00 -19.35 -15.49
N PHE A 44 2.20 -18.95 -14.24
CA PHE A 44 2.05 -19.81 -13.06
C PHE A 44 0.90 -19.29 -12.21
N PRO A 45 -0.32 -19.86 -12.34
CA PRO A 45 -1.49 -19.41 -11.59
C PRO A 45 -1.30 -19.57 -10.07
N TYR A 46 -1.75 -18.58 -9.30
CA TYR A 46 -1.72 -18.58 -7.84
C TYR A 46 -2.84 -17.69 -7.28
N GLU A 47 -3.85 -18.32 -6.64
CA GLU A 47 -5.03 -17.61 -6.11
C GLU A 47 -5.71 -16.76 -7.20
N THR A 48 -5.78 -15.44 -7.03
CA THR A 48 -6.39 -14.48 -7.96
C THR A 48 -5.39 -13.79 -8.88
N ILE A 49 -4.12 -14.20 -8.83
CA ILE A 49 -3.04 -13.67 -9.66
C ILE A 49 -2.31 -14.80 -10.39
N ALA A 50 -1.43 -14.43 -11.31
CA ALA A 50 -0.45 -15.34 -11.87
C ALA A 50 0.94 -14.70 -11.84
N LEU A 51 1.96 -15.54 -11.62
CA LEU A 51 3.36 -15.15 -11.77
C LEU A 51 3.79 -15.48 -13.21
N ILE A 52 4.29 -14.49 -13.93
CA ILE A 52 4.71 -14.63 -15.33
C ILE A 52 6.23 -14.65 -15.38
N VAL A 53 6.76 -15.72 -15.97
CA VAL A 53 8.18 -15.85 -16.30
C VAL A 53 8.32 -15.67 -17.81
N TYR A 54 8.97 -14.58 -18.22
CA TYR A 54 9.10 -14.22 -19.62
C TYR A 54 10.58 -14.09 -20.02
N PRO A 55 11.18 -15.15 -20.59
CA PRO A 55 12.51 -15.06 -21.18
C PRO A 55 12.50 -14.30 -22.52
N GLN A 56 13.52 -13.49 -22.69
CA GLN A 56 13.78 -12.60 -23.82
C GLN A 56 15.28 -12.59 -24.13
N MET A 57 15.65 -11.93 -25.22
CA MET A 57 17.03 -11.51 -25.47
C MET A 57 17.14 -10.00 -25.28
N ASP A 58 18.21 -9.52 -24.65
CA ASP A 58 18.51 -8.09 -24.61
C ASP A 58 18.97 -7.57 -25.99
N LYS A 59 19.21 -6.25 -26.07
CA LYS A 59 19.67 -5.59 -27.31
C LYS A 59 21.02 -6.09 -27.82
N VAL A 60 21.81 -6.75 -26.97
CA VAL A 60 23.15 -7.27 -27.25
C VAL A 60 23.11 -8.79 -27.53
N GLY A 61 21.94 -9.42 -27.38
CA GLY A 61 21.72 -10.85 -27.62
C GLY A 61 21.95 -11.73 -26.39
N HIS A 62 22.08 -11.17 -25.19
CA HIS A 62 22.15 -11.97 -23.96
C HIS A 62 20.75 -12.40 -23.49
N PRO A 63 20.60 -13.61 -22.93
CA PRO A 63 19.33 -14.04 -22.36
C PRO A 63 18.97 -13.23 -21.12
N VAL A 64 17.74 -12.71 -21.10
CA VAL A 64 17.15 -11.99 -19.98
C VAL A 64 15.82 -12.63 -19.61
N VAL A 65 15.58 -12.84 -18.33
CA VAL A 65 14.31 -13.36 -17.81
C VAL A 65 13.60 -12.25 -17.05
N GLN A 66 12.40 -11.89 -17.49
CA GLN A 66 11.53 -11.01 -16.73
C GLN A 66 10.61 -11.85 -15.84
N LEU A 67 10.51 -11.48 -14.56
CA LEU A 67 9.58 -12.06 -13.61
C LEU A 67 8.65 -10.95 -13.10
N PHE A 68 7.36 -11.08 -13.37
CA PHE A 68 6.32 -10.15 -12.93
C PHE A 68 5.04 -10.91 -12.59
N GLY A 69 3.97 -10.20 -12.24
CA GLY A 69 2.68 -10.84 -12.05
C GLY A 69 1.54 -10.05 -12.67
N GLU A 70 0.41 -10.73 -12.83
CA GLU A 70 -0.83 -10.21 -13.39
C GLU A 70 -2.01 -10.71 -12.57
N ALA A 71 -3.13 -9.98 -12.57
CA ALA A 71 -4.35 -10.42 -11.92
C ALA A 71 -5.28 -11.10 -12.93
N SER A 72 -6.08 -12.06 -12.44
CA SER A 72 -7.14 -12.69 -13.24
C SER A 72 -8.28 -11.72 -13.58
N ASP A 73 -8.46 -10.66 -12.79
CA ASP A 73 -9.45 -9.61 -13.00
C ASP A 73 -8.75 -8.24 -13.22
N PRO A 74 -8.97 -7.57 -14.37
CA PRO A 74 -8.40 -6.24 -14.63
C PRO A 74 -8.91 -5.15 -13.66
N LEU A 75 -10.08 -5.34 -13.04
CA LEU A 75 -10.65 -4.43 -12.02
C LEU A 75 -10.16 -4.73 -10.60
N MET A 76 -9.18 -5.63 -10.44
CA MET A 76 -8.53 -5.85 -9.14
C MET A 76 -7.38 -4.86 -8.93
N GLU A 77 -7.32 -4.27 -7.74
CA GLU A 77 -6.12 -3.67 -7.18
C GLU A 77 -5.40 -4.72 -6.34
N TRP A 78 -4.12 -4.90 -6.62
CA TRP A 78 -3.35 -5.88 -5.90
C TRP A 78 -1.86 -5.52 -5.84
N TYR A 79 -1.27 -5.94 -4.73
CA TYR A 79 0.17 -6.06 -4.61
C TYR A 79 0.53 -7.13 -3.58
N CYS A 80 1.71 -7.71 -3.77
CA CYS A 80 2.27 -8.71 -2.88
C CYS A 80 3.73 -8.34 -2.58
N THR A 81 4.17 -8.51 -1.35
CA THR A 81 5.59 -8.53 -1.01
C THR A 81 5.99 -9.97 -0.72
N ALA A 82 7.13 -10.42 -1.24
CA ALA A 82 7.58 -11.79 -1.07
C ALA A 82 9.09 -11.89 -0.88
N GLN A 83 9.51 -12.82 -0.01
CA GLN A 83 10.88 -13.32 -0.05
C GLN A 83 11.03 -14.20 -1.29
N LEU A 84 11.93 -13.83 -2.19
CA LEU A 84 12.27 -14.60 -3.37
C LEU A 84 13.66 -15.23 -3.18
N ARG A 85 13.78 -16.51 -3.53
CA ARG A 85 15.06 -17.18 -3.78
C ARG A 85 15.10 -17.63 -5.23
N VAL A 86 16.21 -17.35 -5.88
CA VAL A 86 16.49 -17.86 -7.22
C VAL A 86 17.53 -18.96 -7.11
N LYS A 87 17.20 -20.13 -7.66
CA LYS A 87 18.12 -21.25 -7.76
C LYS A 87 18.45 -21.56 -9.20
N CYS A 88 19.72 -21.84 -9.47
CA CYS A 88 20.20 -22.20 -10.80
C CYS A 88 20.75 -23.62 -10.83
N GLY A 89 20.72 -24.25 -12.00
CA GLY A 89 21.35 -25.52 -12.26
C GLY A 89 21.63 -25.75 -13.74
N THR A 90 22.44 -26.77 -14.00
CA THR A 90 22.81 -27.22 -15.36
C THR A 90 21.73 -28.09 -15.98
N GLU A 91 21.91 -28.49 -17.24
CA GLU A 91 21.01 -29.41 -17.94
C GLU A 91 20.90 -30.78 -17.25
N ASP A 92 22.02 -31.27 -16.71
CA ASP A 92 22.10 -32.51 -15.95
C ASP A 92 21.14 -32.48 -14.74
N ARG A 93 20.01 -33.19 -14.89
CA ARG A 93 18.94 -33.26 -13.89
C ARG A 93 19.34 -34.03 -12.63
N SER A 94 20.41 -34.84 -12.68
CA SER A 94 20.93 -35.56 -11.52
C SER A 94 21.58 -34.63 -10.50
N LYS A 95 22.09 -33.47 -10.96
CA LYS A 95 22.60 -32.41 -10.09
C LYS A 95 21.46 -31.54 -9.56
N GLY A 96 21.54 -31.22 -8.27
CA GLY A 96 20.61 -30.30 -7.62
C GLY A 96 20.73 -28.87 -8.17
N VAL A 97 19.75 -28.03 -7.83
CA VAL A 97 19.83 -26.58 -8.06
C VAL A 97 20.29 -25.87 -6.79
N HIS A 98 21.11 -24.83 -6.93
CA HIS A 98 21.70 -24.09 -5.82
C HIS A 98 21.16 -22.67 -5.74
N VAL A 99 20.99 -22.13 -4.53
CA VAL A 99 20.56 -20.73 -4.34
C VAL A 99 21.68 -19.82 -4.77
N VAL A 100 21.44 -19.02 -5.81
CA VAL A 100 22.39 -18.05 -6.35
C VAL A 100 21.99 -16.62 -6.02
N ASP A 101 20.69 -16.37 -5.80
CA ASP A 101 20.18 -15.04 -5.46
C ASP A 101 19.01 -15.10 -4.47
N ARG A 102 18.82 -14.03 -3.70
CA ARG A 102 17.74 -13.86 -2.72
C ARG A 102 17.43 -12.38 -2.45
N GLY A 103 16.19 -12.08 -2.14
CA GLY A 103 15.75 -10.74 -1.74
C GLY A 103 14.29 -10.67 -1.32
N ILE A 104 13.84 -9.50 -0.87
CA ILE A 104 12.41 -9.18 -0.72
C ILE A 104 12.02 -8.35 -1.92
N PHE A 105 10.98 -8.75 -2.65
CA PHE A 105 10.50 -8.05 -3.84
C PHE A 105 9.02 -7.74 -3.72
N GLN A 106 8.61 -6.66 -4.38
CA GLN A 106 7.20 -6.31 -4.54
C GLN A 106 6.73 -6.70 -5.94
N PHE A 107 5.59 -7.39 -5.99
CA PHE A 107 4.82 -7.67 -7.18
C PHE A 107 3.51 -6.89 -7.10
N GLY A 108 2.94 -6.51 -8.22
CA GLY A 108 1.67 -5.80 -8.25
C GLY A 108 1.37 -5.21 -9.61
N LYS A 109 0.15 -4.71 -9.77
CA LYS A 109 -0.36 -4.15 -11.03
C LYS A 109 0.53 -3.05 -11.64
N ARG A 110 1.25 -2.32 -10.79
CA ARG A 110 2.13 -1.19 -11.16
C ARG A 110 3.58 -1.41 -10.72
N ALA A 111 3.94 -2.63 -10.30
CA ALA A 111 5.32 -2.93 -9.93
C ALA A 111 6.15 -3.20 -11.20
N HIS A 112 7.39 -2.71 -11.23
CA HIS A 112 8.29 -3.03 -12.33
C HIS A 112 8.66 -4.52 -12.32
N PRO A 113 8.77 -5.17 -13.50
CA PRO A 113 9.27 -6.53 -13.59
C PRO A 113 10.68 -6.66 -13.01
N ILE A 114 10.96 -7.78 -12.36
CA ILE A 114 12.33 -8.17 -11.99
C ILE A 114 13.00 -8.63 -13.28
N SER A 115 14.06 -7.92 -13.70
CA SER A 115 14.80 -8.21 -14.93
C SER A 115 16.09 -8.93 -14.57
N ILE A 116 16.26 -10.16 -15.06
CA ILE A 116 17.34 -11.07 -14.66
C ILE A 116 18.21 -11.41 -15.86
N GLN A 117 19.42 -10.85 -15.92
CA GLN A 117 20.41 -11.17 -16.95
C GLN A 117 21.11 -12.50 -16.65
N ILE A 118 21.14 -13.41 -17.64
CA ILE A 118 21.85 -14.70 -17.53
C ILE A 118 23.22 -14.56 -18.18
N ARG A 119 24.27 -14.47 -17.36
CA ARG A 119 25.67 -14.28 -17.85
C ARG A 119 26.45 -15.58 -18.01
N ASP A 120 25.88 -16.71 -17.61
CA ASP A 120 26.53 -18.02 -17.69
C ASP A 120 25.70 -18.96 -18.57
N SER A 121 26.25 -19.34 -19.73
CA SER A 121 25.58 -20.21 -20.70
C SER A 121 25.31 -21.62 -20.17
N ARG A 122 25.95 -22.02 -19.07
CA ARG A 122 25.72 -23.30 -18.38
C ARG A 122 24.43 -23.31 -17.57
N VAL A 123 23.81 -22.15 -17.33
CA VAL A 123 22.51 -22.06 -16.65
C VAL A 123 21.42 -22.55 -17.60
N LYS A 124 20.82 -23.69 -17.26
CA LYS A 124 19.78 -24.36 -18.05
C LYS A 124 18.50 -24.62 -17.25
N ARG A 125 18.57 -24.50 -15.93
CA ARG A 125 17.42 -24.61 -15.03
C ARG A 125 17.39 -23.42 -14.08
N ILE A 126 16.26 -22.72 -14.02
CA ILE A 126 16.02 -21.62 -13.08
C ILE A 126 14.77 -21.96 -12.27
N LYS A 127 14.90 -21.90 -10.95
CA LYS A 127 13.80 -22.13 -10.01
C LYS A 127 13.60 -20.90 -9.13
N PHE A 128 12.38 -20.37 -9.16
CA PHE A 128 11.92 -19.30 -8.29
C PHE A 128 11.18 -19.90 -7.09
N GLU A 129 11.65 -19.63 -5.87
CA GLU A 129 10.97 -20.02 -4.63
C GLU A 129 10.51 -18.76 -3.89
N LEU A 130 9.20 -18.62 -3.71
CA LEU A 130 8.56 -17.45 -3.10
C LEU A 130 7.94 -17.80 -1.75
N ARG A 131 8.10 -16.91 -0.77
CA ARG A 131 7.33 -16.90 0.48
C ARG A 131 6.72 -15.50 0.65
N PHE A 132 5.42 -15.39 0.45
CA PHE A 132 4.69 -14.12 0.61
C PHE A 132 4.76 -13.62 2.06
N ILE A 133 4.87 -12.30 2.20
CA ILE A 133 4.92 -11.55 3.45
C ILE A 133 3.61 -10.77 3.58
N THR A 134 3.32 -9.91 2.61
CA THR A 134 2.06 -9.18 2.51
C THR A 134 1.36 -9.56 1.21
N GLN A 135 0.05 -9.75 1.28
CA GLN A 135 -0.81 -9.85 0.11
C GLN A 135 -2.00 -8.91 0.30
N ILE A 136 -2.27 -8.10 -0.71
CA ILE A 136 -3.47 -7.28 -0.79
C ILE A 136 -4.12 -7.58 -2.13
N PHE A 137 -5.39 -7.98 -2.07
CA PHE A 137 -6.26 -8.22 -3.21
C PHE A 137 -7.58 -7.54 -2.92
N GLU A 138 -7.94 -6.54 -3.72
CA GLU A 138 -9.20 -5.83 -3.58
C GLU A 138 -9.83 -5.64 -4.95
N SER A 139 -11.03 -6.17 -5.13
CA SER A 139 -11.85 -5.87 -6.30
C SER A 139 -12.39 -4.47 -6.19
N LEU A 140 -12.15 -3.65 -7.21
CA LEU A 140 -12.67 -2.29 -7.24
C LEU A 140 -14.18 -2.28 -7.40
N PRO A 141 -14.90 -1.37 -6.71
CA PRO A 141 -16.34 -1.22 -6.87
C PRO A 141 -16.70 -0.81 -8.30
N ARG A 142 -17.84 -1.30 -8.78
CA ARG A 142 -18.43 -0.90 -10.06
C ARG A 142 -19.42 0.24 -9.94
N PHE A 143 -19.70 0.67 -8.71
CA PHE A 143 -20.64 1.76 -8.39
C PHE A 143 -22.06 1.48 -8.90
N GLU A 144 -22.53 0.26 -8.60
CA GLU A 144 -23.88 -0.25 -8.89
C GLU A 144 -24.79 -0.23 -7.65
N SER A 145 -24.33 0.35 -6.54
CA SER A 145 -25.13 0.52 -5.31
C SER A 145 -24.83 1.86 -4.65
N GLY A 146 -25.87 2.57 -4.22
CA GLY A 146 -25.77 3.83 -3.46
C GLY A 146 -27.14 4.42 -3.15
N ASP A 147 -27.18 5.55 -2.44
CA ASP A 147 -28.44 6.25 -2.12
C ASP A 147 -28.83 7.31 -3.17
N ILE A 148 -27.97 7.59 -4.15
CA ILE A 148 -28.25 8.45 -5.30
C ILE A 148 -27.64 7.88 -6.60
N THR A 149 -28.16 8.33 -7.75
CA THR A 149 -27.61 8.04 -9.07
C THR A 149 -27.08 9.31 -9.71
N ILE A 150 -25.82 9.33 -10.13
CA ILE A 150 -25.20 10.48 -10.80
C ILE A 150 -25.26 10.27 -12.31
N LYS A 151 -25.71 11.28 -13.06
CA LYS A 151 -25.79 11.25 -14.52
C LYS A 151 -24.62 12.00 -15.16
N PHE A 152 -24.08 11.46 -16.25
CA PHE A 152 -22.93 12.02 -16.98
C PHE A 152 -23.25 12.37 -18.46
N LYS A 153 -22.30 13.02 -19.13
CA LYS A 153 -22.39 13.58 -20.51
C LYS A 153 -22.99 12.65 -21.58
N HIS A 154 -22.74 11.35 -21.48
CA HIS A 154 -23.12 10.35 -22.48
C HIS A 154 -24.27 9.44 -22.07
N GLY A 155 -24.99 9.81 -20.99
CA GLY A 155 -26.06 8.99 -20.43
C GLY A 155 -25.56 7.90 -19.48
N ASP A 156 -24.25 7.75 -19.31
CA ASP A 156 -23.67 6.91 -18.26
C ASP A 156 -24.18 7.34 -16.89
N THR A 157 -24.31 6.36 -16.00
CA THR A 157 -24.71 6.57 -14.62
C THR A 157 -23.84 5.79 -13.66
N LEU A 158 -23.56 6.38 -12.50
CA LEU A 158 -22.91 5.70 -11.38
C LEU A 158 -23.75 5.90 -10.13
N GLU A 159 -23.88 4.87 -9.30
CA GLU A 159 -24.52 4.97 -7.98
C GLU A 159 -23.47 5.27 -6.91
N ALA A 160 -23.81 6.15 -5.96
CA ALA A 160 -22.91 6.57 -4.91
C ALA A 160 -23.67 6.97 -3.63
N ASP A 161 -22.96 7.02 -2.51
CA ASP A 161 -23.48 7.47 -1.22
C ASP A 161 -23.28 8.98 -1.09
N LYS A 162 -24.39 9.73 -1.10
CA LYS A 162 -24.37 11.20 -1.06
C LYS A 162 -23.63 11.75 0.15
N SER A 163 -23.68 11.03 1.28
CA SER A 163 -23.02 11.44 2.52
C SER A 163 -21.50 11.33 2.42
N LEU A 164 -20.97 10.36 1.66
CA LEU A 164 -19.54 10.28 1.35
C LEU A 164 -19.12 11.40 0.40
N LEU A 165 -19.90 11.66 -0.65
CA LEU A 165 -19.58 12.76 -1.57
C LEU A 165 -19.55 14.12 -0.87
N ALA A 166 -20.56 14.39 -0.05
CA ALA A 166 -20.64 15.61 0.75
C ALA A 166 -19.50 15.76 1.76
N LEU A 167 -18.95 14.65 2.25
CA LEU A 167 -17.79 14.66 3.16
C LEU A 167 -16.53 15.19 2.45
N HIS A 168 -16.37 14.87 1.17
CA HIS A 168 -15.16 15.17 0.40
C HIS A 168 -15.24 16.44 -0.45
N SER A 169 -16.43 17.04 -0.60
CA SER A 169 -16.65 18.24 -1.42
C SER A 169 -17.77 19.10 -0.87
N SER A 170 -17.44 20.35 -0.51
CA SER A 170 -18.44 21.37 -0.16
C SER A 170 -19.40 21.66 -1.32
N TYR A 171 -18.89 21.60 -2.55
CA TYR A 171 -19.66 21.74 -3.77
C TYR A 171 -20.71 20.63 -3.90
N MET A 172 -20.30 19.35 -3.78
CA MET A 172 -21.23 18.23 -3.85
C MET A 172 -22.22 18.24 -2.68
N ALA A 173 -21.79 18.61 -1.47
CA ALA A 173 -22.68 18.77 -0.32
C ALA A 173 -23.83 19.75 -0.63
N SER A 174 -23.52 20.92 -1.19
CA SER A 174 -24.53 21.93 -1.55
C SER A 174 -25.52 21.46 -2.61
N LYS A 175 -25.08 20.62 -3.55
CA LYS A 175 -25.92 20.08 -4.64
C LYS A 175 -26.78 18.90 -4.19
N LEU A 176 -26.37 18.18 -3.15
CA LEU A 176 -27.00 16.95 -2.69
C LEU A 176 -27.83 17.11 -1.42
N GLN A 177 -27.86 18.32 -0.84
CA GLN A 177 -28.56 18.61 0.41
C GLN A 177 -30.04 18.18 0.38
N ASP A 178 -30.73 18.48 -0.73
CA ASP A 178 -32.16 18.19 -0.89
C ASP A 178 -32.45 16.91 -1.70
N ALA A 179 -31.40 16.17 -2.08
CA ALA A 179 -31.54 14.94 -2.85
C ALA A 179 -32.16 13.83 -1.98
N ALA A 180 -33.34 13.36 -2.36
CA ALA A 180 -33.99 12.21 -1.74
C ALA A 180 -33.24 10.91 -2.08
N PRO A 181 -33.35 9.84 -1.26
CA PRO A 181 -32.84 8.52 -1.62
C PRO A 181 -33.42 8.04 -2.97
N GLY A 182 -32.57 7.53 -3.85
CA GLY A 182 -32.92 7.12 -5.22
C GLY A 182 -33.02 8.27 -6.22
N ALA A 183 -32.67 9.51 -5.83
CA ALA A 183 -32.68 10.63 -6.75
C ALA A 183 -31.61 10.48 -7.84
N VAL A 184 -31.97 10.82 -9.08
CA VAL A 184 -31.03 10.99 -10.18
C VAL A 184 -30.58 12.45 -10.21
N VAL A 185 -29.27 12.68 -10.05
CA VAL A 185 -28.68 14.01 -9.91
C VAL A 185 -27.70 14.27 -11.06
N ASP A 186 -27.80 15.46 -11.64
CA ASP A 186 -26.78 16.01 -12.54
C ASP A 186 -25.95 17.03 -11.76
N LEU A 187 -24.72 16.64 -11.42
CA LEU A 187 -23.82 17.48 -10.64
C LEU A 187 -23.07 18.47 -11.55
N VAL A 188 -22.49 17.96 -12.62
CA VAL A 188 -21.69 18.68 -13.61
C VAL A 188 -21.76 17.89 -14.90
N ASN A 189 -21.80 18.61 -16.03
CA ASN A 189 -21.62 18.03 -17.35
C ASN A 189 -20.18 17.48 -17.50
N PHE A 190 -19.95 16.23 -17.09
CA PHE A 190 -18.63 15.62 -16.95
C PHE A 190 -18.61 14.17 -17.46
N GLU A 191 -17.41 13.61 -17.63
CA GLU A 191 -17.20 12.21 -18.06
C GLU A 191 -17.25 11.26 -16.86
N SER A 192 -17.77 10.05 -17.06
CA SER A 192 -17.92 9.04 -15.99
C SER A 192 -16.56 8.49 -15.53
N GLU A 193 -15.63 8.24 -16.44
CA GLU A 193 -14.33 7.62 -16.14
C GLU A 193 -13.46 8.43 -15.15
N PRO A 194 -13.20 9.75 -15.34
CA PRO A 194 -12.43 10.49 -14.34
C PRO A 194 -13.17 10.60 -12.99
N PHE A 195 -14.51 10.65 -12.98
CA PHE A 195 -15.25 10.63 -11.72
C PHE A 195 -15.15 9.29 -11.00
N MET A 196 -15.06 8.18 -11.73
CA MET A 196 -14.83 6.85 -11.16
C MET A 196 -13.50 6.79 -10.39
N GLU A 197 -12.44 7.41 -10.91
CA GLU A 197 -11.15 7.55 -10.20
C GLU A 197 -11.30 8.32 -8.89
N LEU A 198 -12.10 9.39 -8.89
CA LEU A 198 -12.42 10.15 -7.68
C LEU A 198 -13.17 9.29 -6.66
N LEU A 199 -14.16 8.51 -7.11
CA LEU A 199 -14.91 7.62 -6.24
C LEU A 199 -14.03 6.54 -5.60
N TYR A 200 -13.06 5.97 -6.33
CA TYR A 200 -12.11 5.02 -5.73
C TYR A 200 -11.32 5.59 -4.55
N GLN A 201 -11.06 6.91 -4.55
CA GLN A 201 -10.42 7.60 -3.43
C GLN A 201 -11.41 7.94 -2.30
N ILE A 202 -12.67 8.26 -2.63
CA ILE A 202 -13.74 8.57 -1.66
C ILE A 202 -14.18 7.33 -0.87
N TYR A 203 -14.29 6.18 -1.55
CA TYR A 203 -14.60 4.90 -0.93
C TYR A 203 -13.38 4.25 -0.25
N ASP A 204 -12.24 4.97 -0.21
CA ASP A 204 -11.02 4.55 0.47
C ASP A 204 -10.56 3.15 0.03
N THR A 205 -10.58 2.90 -1.29
CA THR A 205 -10.02 1.66 -1.84
C THR A 205 -8.49 1.68 -1.74
N CYS A 206 -7.85 0.52 -1.86
CA CYS A 206 -6.40 0.38 -1.98
C CYS A 206 -5.85 0.95 -3.29
N ARG A 207 -6.69 1.53 -4.15
CA ARG A 207 -6.25 2.18 -5.40
C ARG A 207 -5.33 3.36 -5.06
N PRO A 208 -4.05 3.33 -5.47
CA PRO A 208 -3.12 4.42 -5.16
C PRO A 208 -3.56 5.73 -5.81
N ILE A 209 -3.29 6.86 -5.16
CA ILE A 209 -3.52 8.22 -5.71
C ILE A 209 -2.89 8.37 -7.11
N SER A 210 -1.75 7.74 -7.36
CA SER A 210 -1.06 7.80 -8.64
C SER A 210 -1.53 6.80 -9.69
N ALA A 211 -2.58 6.02 -9.43
CA ALA A 211 -3.04 5.00 -10.36
C ALA A 211 -3.41 5.56 -11.72
N ASN A 212 -4.21 6.62 -11.72
CA ASN A 212 -4.57 7.39 -12.91
C ASN A 212 -4.58 8.89 -12.56
N PHE A 213 -3.37 9.39 -12.28
CA PHE A 213 -3.17 10.68 -11.62
C PHE A 213 -3.79 11.86 -12.38
N SER A 214 -3.76 11.81 -13.72
CA SER A 214 -4.37 12.83 -14.58
C SER A 214 -5.89 12.85 -14.46
N LEU A 215 -6.55 11.69 -14.62
CA LEU A 215 -8.00 11.60 -14.50
C LEU A 215 -8.50 11.96 -13.10
N LEU A 216 -7.80 11.50 -12.06
CA LEU A 216 -8.11 11.84 -10.68
C LEU A 216 -8.02 13.35 -10.44
N SER A 217 -6.95 14.00 -10.92
CA SER A 217 -6.75 15.45 -10.75
C SER A 217 -7.85 16.25 -11.46
N LYS A 218 -8.16 15.88 -12.71
CA LYS A 218 -9.24 16.48 -13.51
C LYS A 218 -10.59 16.43 -12.78
N ALA A 219 -10.94 15.28 -12.21
CA ALA A 219 -12.18 15.12 -11.45
C ALA A 219 -12.16 15.86 -10.12
N ALA A 220 -11.05 15.77 -9.35
CA ALA A 220 -10.93 16.43 -8.07
C ALA A 220 -11.08 17.96 -8.19
N ILE A 221 -10.52 18.58 -9.24
CA ILE A 221 -10.70 20.00 -9.55
C ILE A 221 -12.15 20.29 -9.93
N SER A 222 -12.71 19.53 -10.89
CA SER A 222 -14.06 19.78 -11.44
C SER A 222 -15.17 19.69 -10.40
N TYR A 223 -15.02 18.77 -9.44
CA TYR A 223 -15.98 18.56 -8.35
C TYR A 223 -15.56 19.26 -7.05
N ARG A 224 -14.47 20.04 -7.06
CA ARG A 224 -13.92 20.73 -5.89
C ARG A 224 -13.80 19.78 -4.69
N ALA A 225 -13.18 18.62 -4.90
CA ALA A 225 -13.03 17.62 -3.85
C ALA A 225 -11.85 18.00 -2.94
N GLU A 226 -12.05 18.92 -2.00
CA GLU A 226 -10.97 19.59 -1.27
C GLU A 226 -10.05 18.58 -0.56
N ARG A 227 -10.63 17.58 0.10
CA ARG A 227 -9.86 16.53 0.80
C ARG A 227 -8.99 15.69 -0.13
N ILE A 228 -9.45 15.46 -1.36
CA ILE A 228 -8.69 14.68 -2.35
C ILE A 228 -7.59 15.56 -2.96
N LEU A 229 -7.86 16.84 -3.19
CA LEU A 229 -6.85 17.82 -3.64
C LEU A 229 -5.73 17.99 -2.60
N GLU A 230 -6.05 18.01 -1.30
CA GLU A 230 -5.07 18.02 -0.21
C GLU A 230 -4.18 16.76 -0.22
N ARG A 231 -4.77 15.58 -0.45
CA ARG A 231 -4.04 14.32 -0.59
C ARG A 231 -3.14 14.30 -1.84
N ILE A 232 -3.63 14.79 -2.98
CA ILE A 232 -2.85 14.96 -4.22
C ILE A 232 -1.66 15.90 -3.99
N THR A 233 -1.89 17.03 -3.33
CA THR A 233 -0.85 18.02 -3.00
C THR A 233 0.22 17.40 -2.11
N SER A 234 -0.19 16.72 -1.04
CA SER A 234 0.71 16.01 -0.13
C SER A 234 1.52 14.94 -0.84
N TYR A 235 0.88 14.20 -1.76
CA TYR A 235 1.55 13.21 -2.59
C TYR A 235 2.66 13.85 -3.44
N ILE A 236 2.38 14.90 -4.20
CA ILE A 236 3.39 15.59 -5.03
C ILE A 236 4.54 16.12 -4.17
N ILE A 237 4.24 16.74 -3.03
CA ILE A 237 5.26 17.29 -2.12
C ILE A 237 6.17 16.18 -1.58
N SER A 238 5.59 15.04 -1.20
CA SER A 238 6.32 13.89 -0.64
C SER A 238 7.22 13.18 -1.65
N LYS A 239 7.01 13.40 -2.96
CA LYS A 239 7.84 12.76 -3.99
C LYS A 239 9.27 13.26 -3.96
N GLN A 240 10.20 12.33 -4.02
CA GLN A 240 11.63 12.61 -4.18
C GLN A 240 11.96 12.89 -5.65
N ILE A 241 11.34 13.92 -6.20
CA ILE A 241 11.64 14.47 -7.54
C ILE A 241 12.06 15.92 -7.40
N GLY A 242 12.84 16.43 -8.36
CA GLY A 242 13.32 17.81 -8.32
C GLY A 242 12.20 18.85 -8.26
N LEU A 243 12.45 19.98 -7.59
CA LEU A 243 11.47 21.06 -7.41
C LEU A 243 10.86 21.52 -8.75
N GLU A 244 11.69 21.73 -9.78
CA GLU A 244 11.22 22.09 -11.11
C GLU A 244 10.22 21.08 -11.70
N GLN A 245 10.49 19.78 -11.52
CA GLN A 245 9.58 18.73 -11.99
C GLN A 245 8.25 18.76 -11.22
N LYS A 246 8.28 19.02 -9.91
CA LYS A 246 7.05 19.21 -9.12
C LYS A 246 6.22 20.37 -9.64
N LEU A 247 6.84 21.50 -9.96
CA LEU A 247 6.17 22.68 -10.50
C LEU A 247 5.54 22.38 -11.87
N ARG A 248 6.28 21.73 -12.77
CA ARG A 248 5.77 21.35 -14.11
C ARG A 248 4.57 20.42 -14.02
N VAL A 249 4.64 19.38 -13.17
CA VAL A 249 3.52 18.45 -12.96
C VAL A 249 2.29 19.17 -12.40
N ALA A 250 2.46 20.08 -11.43
CA ALA A 250 1.35 20.83 -10.87
C ALA A 250 0.67 21.74 -11.92
N VAL A 251 1.46 22.37 -12.78
CA VAL A 251 0.94 23.21 -13.89
C VAL A 251 0.24 22.37 -14.95
N GLU A 252 0.85 21.26 -15.39
CA GLU A 252 0.28 20.36 -16.40
C GLU A 252 -1.09 19.79 -15.98
N LEU A 253 -1.26 19.58 -14.68
CA LEU A 253 -2.51 19.05 -14.10
C LEU A 253 -3.47 20.13 -13.60
N GLU A 254 -3.17 21.41 -13.83
CA GLU A 254 -3.98 22.56 -13.38
C GLU A 254 -4.24 22.56 -11.85
N LEU A 255 -3.25 22.10 -11.07
CA LEU A 255 -3.31 22.00 -9.60
C LEU A 255 -2.80 23.29 -8.95
N ASP A 256 -3.54 24.37 -9.12
CA ASP A 256 -3.15 25.73 -8.67
C ASP A 256 -2.79 25.79 -7.18
N ASP A 257 -3.60 25.16 -6.33
CA ASP A 257 -3.38 25.12 -4.89
C ASP A 257 -2.12 24.34 -4.51
N ALA A 258 -1.88 23.22 -5.20
CA ALA A 258 -0.68 22.43 -4.99
C ALA A 258 0.56 23.20 -5.43
N LEU A 259 0.48 23.87 -6.57
CA LEU A 259 1.55 24.72 -7.10
C LEU A 259 1.91 25.82 -6.10
N ALA A 260 0.90 26.52 -5.56
CA ALA A 260 1.10 27.57 -4.59
C ALA A 260 1.76 27.03 -3.29
N GLU A 261 1.29 25.90 -2.76
CA GLU A 261 1.88 25.27 -1.57
C GLU A 261 3.35 24.83 -1.82
N ILE A 262 3.65 24.25 -2.99
CA ILE A 262 5.02 23.85 -3.36
C ILE A 262 5.95 25.07 -3.39
N VAL A 263 5.54 26.15 -4.06
CA VAL A 263 6.33 27.40 -4.17
C VAL A 263 6.50 28.05 -2.80
N PHE A 264 5.43 28.12 -2.00
CA PHE A 264 5.45 28.66 -0.66
C PHE A 264 6.49 27.95 0.22
N ARG A 265 6.48 26.61 0.24
CA ARG A 265 7.45 25.82 1.01
C ARG A 265 8.87 25.97 0.46
N ALA A 266 9.03 26.01 -0.86
CA ALA A 266 10.33 26.19 -1.50
C ALA A 266 10.94 27.55 -1.16
N GLU A 267 10.15 28.61 -1.08
CA GLU A 267 10.61 29.93 -0.63
C GLU A 267 11.02 29.90 0.84
N GLN A 268 10.20 29.32 1.72
CA GLN A 268 10.54 29.21 3.15
C GLN A 268 11.86 28.44 3.39
N ARG A 269 12.15 27.43 2.56
CA ARG A 269 13.39 26.63 2.63
C ARG A 269 14.57 27.23 1.87
N GLY A 270 14.37 28.34 1.15
CA GLY A 270 15.39 28.92 0.26
C GLY A 270 15.67 28.13 -1.03
N GLU A 271 14.96 27.02 -1.25
CA GLU A 271 15.07 26.19 -2.46
C GLU A 271 14.63 26.98 -3.71
N TRP A 272 13.65 27.87 -3.57
CA TRP A 272 13.20 28.74 -4.67
C TRP A 272 14.32 29.64 -5.17
N THR A 273 14.99 30.36 -4.26
CA THR A 273 16.12 31.26 -4.62
C THR A 273 17.27 30.48 -5.24
N GLN A 274 17.57 29.28 -4.73
CA GLN A 274 18.57 28.40 -5.32
C GLN A 274 18.19 27.98 -6.75
N LEU A 275 16.92 27.62 -6.98
CA LEU A 275 16.44 27.24 -8.30
C LEU A 275 16.61 28.38 -9.33
N ILE A 276 16.26 29.61 -8.96
CA ILE A 276 16.49 30.80 -9.80
C ILE A 276 17.98 31.02 -10.08
N SER A 277 18.83 30.89 -9.06
CA SER A 277 20.28 31.08 -9.22
C SER A 277 20.92 30.08 -10.18
N LYS A 278 20.30 28.91 -10.36
CA LYS A 278 20.71 27.87 -11.33
C LYS A 278 20.21 28.14 -12.76
N GLY A 279 19.53 29.27 -13.00
CA GLY A 279 19.06 29.70 -14.32
C GLY A 279 17.60 29.30 -14.63
N PHE A 280 16.83 28.82 -13.64
CA PHE A 280 15.40 28.57 -13.86
C PHE A 280 14.64 29.87 -14.07
N GLU A 281 13.85 29.95 -15.14
CA GLU A 281 12.98 31.09 -15.44
C GLU A 281 11.52 30.77 -15.07
N PRO A 282 10.95 31.34 -13.99
CA PRO A 282 9.59 31.02 -13.55
C PRO A 282 8.50 31.29 -14.60
N CYS A 283 8.71 32.29 -15.44
CA CYS A 283 7.79 32.63 -16.53
C CYS A 283 7.67 31.51 -17.58
N SER A 284 8.62 30.57 -17.63
CA SER A 284 8.55 29.39 -18.50
C SER A 284 7.38 28.46 -18.16
N LEU A 285 6.88 28.51 -16.93
CA LEU A 285 5.68 27.79 -16.47
C LEU A 285 4.36 28.44 -16.93
N GLY A 286 4.44 29.58 -17.63
CA GLY A 286 3.30 30.39 -18.04
C GLY A 286 3.27 31.72 -17.30
N ARG A 287 3.11 32.82 -18.06
CA ARG A 287 3.11 34.18 -17.49
C ARG A 287 1.97 34.41 -16.50
N GLU A 288 0.80 33.84 -16.78
CA GLU A 288 -0.37 34.03 -15.91
C GLU A 288 -0.23 33.24 -14.61
N VAL A 289 0.17 31.97 -14.71
CA VAL A 289 0.53 31.11 -13.57
C VAL A 289 1.56 31.81 -12.68
N TYR A 290 2.61 32.37 -13.28
CA TYR A 290 3.64 33.07 -12.53
C TYR A 290 3.08 34.27 -11.76
N ARG A 291 2.24 35.09 -12.40
CA ARG A 291 1.69 36.32 -11.80
C ARG A 291 0.60 36.05 -10.77
N GLN A 292 -0.31 35.12 -11.04
CA GLN A 292 -1.51 34.90 -10.24
C GLN A 292 -1.32 33.89 -9.11
N ILE A 293 -0.39 32.94 -9.26
CA ILE A 293 -0.23 31.83 -8.30
C ILE A 293 1.13 31.89 -7.64
N ILE A 294 2.20 31.89 -8.44
CA ILE A 294 3.59 31.79 -7.93
C ILE A 294 3.98 33.04 -7.14
N CYS A 295 3.81 34.23 -7.71
CA CYS A 295 4.18 35.49 -7.05
C CYS A 295 3.48 35.68 -5.69
N PRO A 296 2.15 35.52 -5.57
CA PRO A 296 1.47 35.58 -4.27
C PRO A 296 2.01 34.56 -3.27
N ALA A 297 2.24 33.30 -3.69
CA ALA A 297 2.79 32.27 -2.81
C ALA A 297 4.19 32.61 -2.27
N ILE A 298 5.05 33.22 -3.09
CA ILE A 298 6.37 33.71 -2.65
C ILE A 298 6.23 34.83 -1.63
N VAL A 299 5.33 35.79 -1.88
CA VAL A 299 5.10 36.92 -0.96
C VAL A 299 4.63 36.40 0.39
N GLU A 300 3.64 35.50 0.40
CA GLU A 300 3.17 34.84 1.62
C GLU A 300 4.30 34.06 2.32
N GLY A 301 5.12 33.33 1.56
CA GLY A 301 6.26 32.56 2.09
C GLY A 301 7.29 33.42 2.82
N LYS A 302 7.52 34.65 2.34
CA LYS A 302 8.41 35.64 2.97
C LYS A 302 7.82 36.29 4.22
N LEU A 303 6.50 36.48 4.24
CA LEU A 303 5.81 37.19 5.32
C LEU A 303 5.49 36.27 6.50
N ARG A 304 5.24 34.98 6.25
CA ARG A 304 4.85 34.02 7.28
C ARG A 304 6.04 33.38 7.99
N ARG A 305 5.81 32.94 9.22
CA ARG A 305 6.81 32.23 10.03
C ARG A 305 7.19 30.91 9.35
N TYR A 306 8.49 30.61 9.32
CA TYR A 306 8.99 29.32 8.83
C TYR A 306 8.25 28.15 9.47
N GLY A 307 7.79 27.20 8.64
CA GLY A 307 7.05 26.01 9.08
C GLY A 307 5.53 26.18 9.15
N SER A 308 4.98 27.36 8.85
CA SER A 308 3.54 27.53 8.65
C SER A 308 3.04 26.82 7.37
N CYS A 309 1.75 26.54 7.27
CA CYS A 309 1.14 26.06 6.03
C CYS A 309 0.69 27.24 5.14
N TYR A 310 0.64 27.05 3.81
CA TYR A 310 0.15 28.08 2.89
C TYR A 310 -1.37 28.28 3.05
N LYS A 311 -2.14 27.20 3.00
CA LYS A 311 -3.53 27.17 3.46
C LYS A 311 -3.61 26.57 4.86
N GLU A 312 -4.51 27.10 5.70
CA GLU A 312 -4.95 26.34 6.87
C GLU A 312 -5.46 25.01 6.36
N GLN A 313 -4.79 23.92 6.78
CA GLN A 313 -5.32 22.59 6.51
C GLN A 313 -6.72 22.57 7.12
N ASN A 314 -7.73 22.13 6.36
CA ASN A 314 -9.04 21.91 6.94
C ASN A 314 -8.84 21.02 8.16
N SER A 315 -8.98 21.61 9.35
CA SER A 315 -8.88 20.88 10.61
C SER A 315 -9.78 19.66 10.51
N GLY A 316 -9.35 18.53 11.09
CA GLY A 316 -10.03 17.25 11.02
C GLY A 316 -11.56 17.36 11.12
N PHE A 317 -12.28 16.36 10.58
CA PHE A 317 -13.74 16.40 10.64
C PHE A 317 -14.21 16.59 12.10
N ASP A 318 -14.98 17.65 12.33
CA ASP A 318 -15.48 17.96 13.67
C ASP A 318 -16.64 17.02 14.02
N LEU A 319 -16.36 16.04 14.86
CA LEU A 319 -17.35 15.09 15.36
C LEU A 319 -18.40 15.74 16.27
N TYR A 320 -18.24 16.99 16.71
CA TYR A 320 -19.16 17.65 17.62
C TYR A 320 -20.16 18.57 16.91
N THR A 321 -19.93 18.89 15.63
CA THR A 321 -20.84 19.74 14.86
C THR A 321 -21.74 18.89 13.95
N PRO A 322 -23.09 18.99 14.07
CA PRO A 322 -23.99 18.31 13.18
C PRO A 322 -23.92 18.90 11.77
N ILE A 323 -23.92 18.04 10.75
CA ILE A 323 -24.01 18.43 9.34
C ILE A 323 -25.20 17.71 8.70
N PRO A 324 -26.46 18.18 8.92
CA PRO A 324 -27.62 17.60 8.27
C PRO A 324 -27.59 17.84 6.75
N PRO A 325 -28.07 16.90 5.92
CA PRO A 325 -28.64 15.59 6.27
C PRO A 325 -27.60 14.46 6.37
N PHE A 326 -26.30 14.77 6.32
CA PHE A 326 -25.22 13.81 6.12
C PHE A 326 -24.74 13.09 7.39
N THR A 327 -25.00 13.67 8.58
CA THR A 327 -24.60 13.08 9.87
C THR A 327 -25.76 12.47 10.65
N VAL A 328 -25.45 11.52 11.54
CA VAL A 328 -26.35 10.97 12.57
C VAL A 328 -25.67 11.05 13.94
N SER A 329 -26.45 11.21 15.01
CA SER A 329 -25.90 11.35 16.36
C SER A 329 -25.58 10.00 17.02
N MET A 330 -24.60 10.03 17.92
CA MET A 330 -24.19 8.92 18.78
C MET A 330 -23.92 9.47 20.19
N LYS A 331 -24.59 8.91 21.20
CA LYS A 331 -24.36 9.31 22.59
C LYS A 331 -23.26 8.45 23.21
N LEU A 332 -22.30 9.11 23.85
CA LEU A 332 -21.10 8.47 24.38
C LEU A 332 -20.68 9.16 25.68
N GLY A 333 -20.90 8.53 26.84
CA GLY A 333 -20.43 9.04 28.14
C GLY A 333 -20.82 10.50 28.45
N GLY A 334 -22.01 10.95 28.04
CA GLY A 334 -22.46 12.34 28.19
C GLY A 334 -22.06 13.29 27.04
N LYS A 335 -21.16 12.87 26.14
CA LYS A 335 -20.87 13.54 24.87
C LYS A 335 -21.86 13.08 23.79
N THR A 336 -22.09 13.94 22.79
CA THR A 336 -22.81 13.56 21.56
C THR A 336 -21.87 13.77 20.37
N LEU A 337 -21.59 12.68 19.65
CA LEU A 337 -20.83 12.70 18.41
C LEU A 337 -21.78 12.69 17.21
N HIS A 338 -21.41 13.37 16.13
CA HIS A 338 -22.14 13.46 14.87
C HIS A 338 -21.32 12.75 13.79
N ILE A 339 -21.74 11.54 13.43
CA ILE A 339 -21.00 10.66 12.53
C ILE A 339 -21.60 10.72 11.13
N ASN A 340 -20.76 10.84 10.10
CA ASN A 340 -21.16 10.79 8.69
C ASN A 340 -21.77 9.42 8.35
N LYS A 341 -22.94 9.43 7.73
CA LYS A 341 -23.70 8.21 7.39
C LYS A 341 -22.96 7.29 6.41
N GLY A 342 -22.19 7.88 5.50
CA GLY A 342 -21.40 7.17 4.50
C GLY A 342 -20.22 6.41 5.10
N ILE A 343 -19.53 7.00 6.09
CA ILE A 343 -18.44 6.31 6.81
C ILE A 343 -18.97 5.09 7.56
N ILE A 344 -20.18 5.18 8.11
CA ILE A 344 -20.84 4.04 8.75
C ILE A 344 -21.09 2.94 7.72
N GLU A 345 -21.64 3.26 6.56
CA GLU A 345 -21.90 2.28 5.49
C GLU A 345 -20.61 1.60 5.02
N LEU A 346 -19.54 2.37 4.86
CA LEU A 346 -18.26 1.86 4.39
C LEU A 346 -17.64 0.83 5.35
N HIS A 347 -17.85 0.98 6.66
CA HIS A 347 -17.25 0.12 7.68
C HIS A 347 -18.23 -0.90 8.29
N ASN A 348 -19.55 -0.79 8.09
CA ASN A 348 -20.56 -1.63 8.73
C ASN A 348 -20.98 -2.81 7.84
N THR A 349 -20.15 -3.84 7.76
CA THR A 349 -20.41 -5.01 6.88
C THR A 349 -21.44 -6.01 7.42
N LYS A 350 -21.86 -5.91 8.70
CA LYS A 350 -22.74 -6.92 9.35
C LYS A 350 -23.95 -6.34 10.10
N GLY A 351 -24.31 -5.08 9.87
CA GLY A 351 -25.48 -4.47 10.50
C GLY A 351 -25.39 -4.33 12.03
N CYS A 352 -24.18 -4.43 12.59
CA CYS A 352 -23.94 -4.30 14.04
C CYS A 352 -24.27 -2.90 14.55
N ILE A 353 -24.18 -1.89 13.67
CA ILE A 353 -24.75 -0.56 13.91
C ILE A 353 -26.24 -0.62 13.55
N LYS A 354 -27.09 -0.75 14.57
CA LYS A 354 -28.55 -0.75 14.40
C LYS A 354 -29.04 0.61 13.92
N ARG A 355 -29.43 0.70 12.64
CA ARG A 355 -30.05 1.89 12.01
C ARG A 355 -31.46 2.24 12.51
N ASN A 356 -32.10 1.36 13.27
CA ASN A 356 -33.52 1.48 13.62
C ASN A 356 -33.84 2.57 14.66
N THR A 357 -32.84 3.32 15.09
CA THR A 357 -32.99 4.55 15.88
C THR A 357 -32.09 5.60 15.23
N HIS A 358 -32.42 6.89 15.35
CA HIS A 358 -31.55 8.02 14.95
C HIS A 358 -30.26 8.10 15.80
N GLU A 359 -29.76 6.95 16.27
CA GLU A 359 -28.72 6.78 17.27
C GLU A 359 -27.92 5.52 16.92
N ILE A 360 -26.60 5.68 16.75
CA ILE A 360 -25.65 4.57 16.58
C ILE A 360 -25.33 3.97 17.95
N LYS A 361 -25.24 2.63 18.04
CA LYS A 361 -24.73 1.93 19.22
C LYS A 361 -23.70 0.89 18.79
N LEU A 362 -22.53 0.94 19.44
CA LEU A 362 -21.47 -0.06 19.29
C LEU A 362 -21.59 -1.09 20.42
N ARG A 363 -21.26 -2.33 20.11
CA ARG A 363 -21.10 -3.39 21.11
C ARG A 363 -19.82 -3.10 21.91
N GLN A 364 -19.94 -3.15 23.23
CA GLN A 364 -18.85 -2.97 24.19
C GLN A 364 -18.87 -4.14 25.16
N SER A 365 -17.86 -5.01 25.09
CA SER A 365 -17.74 -6.15 26.01
C SER A 365 -17.00 -5.79 27.30
N ALA A 366 -17.11 -6.66 28.31
CA ALA A 366 -16.29 -6.58 29.52
C ALA A 366 -14.80 -6.77 29.21
N GLU A 367 -14.48 -7.58 28.18
CA GLU A 367 -13.11 -7.79 27.71
C GLU A 367 -12.53 -6.49 27.12
N LEU A 368 -13.30 -5.79 26.28
CA LEU A 368 -12.91 -4.48 25.76
C LEU A 368 -12.64 -3.49 26.90
N SER A 369 -13.51 -3.45 27.91
CA SER A 369 -13.34 -2.58 29.07
C SER A 369 -12.06 -2.88 29.84
N ALA A 370 -11.73 -4.17 30.03
CA ALA A 370 -10.50 -4.60 30.69
C ALA A 370 -9.24 -4.25 29.87
N LEU A 371 -9.27 -4.44 28.54
CA LEU A 371 -8.16 -4.06 27.66
C LEU A 371 -7.95 -2.55 27.63
N CYS A 372 -9.03 -1.76 27.58
CA CYS A 372 -8.96 -0.30 27.63
C CYS A 372 -8.36 0.18 28.96
N ALA A 373 -8.82 -0.39 30.08
CA ALA A 373 -8.28 -0.10 31.40
C ALA A 373 -6.78 -0.44 31.51
N HIS A 374 -6.35 -1.56 30.95
CA HIS A 374 -4.93 -1.94 30.90
C HIS A 374 -4.11 -0.97 30.04
N ALA A 375 -4.67 -0.48 28.93
CA ALA A 375 -4.05 0.51 28.05
C ALA A 375 -4.14 1.95 28.58
N GLY A 376 -4.82 2.18 29.72
CA GLY A 376 -4.99 3.52 30.31
C GLY A 376 -5.92 4.45 29.54
N ILE A 377 -6.89 3.91 28.78
CA ILE A 377 -7.84 4.68 27.98
C ILE A 377 -9.29 4.35 28.35
N ALA A 378 -10.18 5.34 28.30
CA ALA A 378 -11.62 5.09 28.41
C ALA A 378 -12.18 4.50 27.10
N VAL A 379 -13.23 3.68 27.20
CA VAL A 379 -13.86 3.07 26.01
C VAL A 379 -14.41 4.16 25.09
N GLU A 380 -14.91 5.25 25.67
CA GLU A 380 -15.43 6.41 24.97
C GLU A 380 -14.36 7.12 24.15
N ASP A 381 -13.19 7.39 24.75
CA ASP A 381 -12.09 8.05 24.05
C ASP A 381 -11.50 7.14 22.96
N LEU A 382 -11.51 5.82 23.15
CA LEU A 382 -11.14 4.86 22.12
C LEU A 382 -12.08 4.93 20.90
N ILE A 383 -13.39 5.04 21.13
CA ILE A 383 -14.40 5.16 20.05
C ILE A 383 -14.22 6.49 19.30
N GLU A 384 -13.94 7.57 20.01
CA GLU A 384 -13.65 8.89 19.41
C GLU A 384 -12.42 8.80 18.50
N LEU A 385 -11.31 8.24 19.00
CA LEU A 385 -10.08 7.99 18.22
C LEU A 385 -10.32 7.08 17.02
N MET A 386 -11.15 6.04 17.17
CA MET A 386 -11.52 5.16 16.07
C MET A 386 -12.20 5.94 14.94
N PHE A 387 -13.14 6.83 15.27
CA PHE A 387 -13.79 7.67 14.26
C PHE A 387 -12.80 8.62 13.59
N LEU A 388 -11.94 9.31 14.36
CA LEU A 388 -10.91 10.17 13.78
C LEU A 388 -9.97 9.42 12.82
N HIS A 389 -9.67 8.15 13.11
CA HIS A 389 -8.84 7.31 12.24
C HIS A 389 -9.52 6.87 10.93
N ILE A 390 -10.82 6.53 10.96
CA ILE A 390 -11.54 6.05 9.75
C ILE A 390 -12.04 7.18 8.85
N TYR A 391 -12.00 8.44 9.33
CA TYR A 391 -12.29 9.58 8.47
C TYR A 391 -11.12 9.85 7.51
N PRO A 392 -11.36 10.53 6.37
CA PRO A 392 -10.37 10.73 5.30
C PRO A 392 -9.02 11.35 5.69
N GLN A 393 -8.93 11.97 6.87
CA GLN A 393 -7.67 12.47 7.42
C GLN A 393 -6.72 11.35 7.88
N HIS A 394 -7.26 10.18 8.23
CA HIS A 394 -6.53 9.01 8.71
C HIS A 394 -5.59 9.31 9.88
N ASP A 395 -6.14 9.90 10.95
CA ASP A 395 -5.35 10.19 12.15
C ASP A 395 -4.63 8.94 12.66
N LEU A 396 -3.38 9.10 13.08
CA LEU A 396 -2.56 7.99 13.54
C LEU A 396 -3.15 7.39 14.82
N VAL A 397 -3.37 6.07 14.82
CA VAL A 397 -3.77 5.34 16.03
C VAL A 397 -2.55 5.14 16.91
N PRO A 398 -2.54 5.62 18.16
CA PRO A 398 -1.46 5.35 19.08
C PRO A 398 -1.27 3.84 19.31
N ALA A 399 -0.03 3.39 19.49
CA ALA A 399 0.29 1.96 19.59
C ALA A 399 -0.48 1.24 20.74
N TYR A 400 -0.66 1.93 21.87
CA TYR A 400 -1.42 1.41 23.02
C TYR A 400 -2.92 1.21 22.72
N CYS A 401 -3.47 1.93 21.73
CA CYS A 401 -4.85 1.79 21.28
C CYS A 401 -5.07 0.66 20.27
N LEU A 402 -4.01 0.15 19.61
CA LEU A 402 -4.16 -0.83 18.52
C LEU A 402 -4.91 -2.09 18.97
N ARG A 403 -4.51 -2.71 20.09
CA ARG A 403 -5.11 -3.97 20.56
C ARG A 403 -6.58 -3.77 21.01
N PRO A 404 -6.92 -2.77 21.86
CA PRO A 404 -8.32 -2.47 22.16
C PRO A 404 -9.16 -2.14 20.91
N MET A 405 -8.62 -1.36 19.97
CA MET A 405 -9.35 -0.98 18.75
C MET A 405 -9.57 -2.16 17.81
N MET A 406 -8.64 -3.11 17.73
CA MET A 406 -8.84 -4.37 16.99
C MET A 406 -9.99 -5.19 17.59
N LEU A 407 -10.07 -5.30 18.92
CA LEU A 407 -11.20 -5.98 19.56
C LEU A 407 -12.52 -5.26 19.27
N LEU A 408 -12.56 -3.93 19.40
CA LEU A 408 -13.74 -3.12 19.08
C LEU A 408 -14.19 -3.32 17.63
N ALA A 409 -13.25 -3.26 16.68
CA ALA A 409 -13.52 -3.47 15.26
C ALA A 409 -14.06 -4.88 14.99
N HIS A 410 -13.47 -5.90 15.62
CA HIS A 410 -13.91 -7.29 15.50
C HIS A 410 -15.33 -7.50 16.05
N GLU A 411 -15.61 -7.02 17.26
CA GLU A 411 -16.92 -7.16 17.92
C GLU A 411 -18.07 -6.48 17.16
N ASN A 412 -17.74 -5.45 16.36
CA ASN A 412 -18.68 -4.67 15.58
C ASN A 412 -18.63 -4.97 14.07
N GLY A 413 -17.89 -6.01 13.64
CA GLY A 413 -17.85 -6.45 12.23
C GLY A 413 -17.22 -5.44 11.27
N MET A 414 -16.33 -4.58 11.75
CA MET A 414 -15.61 -3.58 10.94
C MET A 414 -14.36 -4.19 10.30
N ASN A 415 -14.55 -5.14 9.38
CA ASN A 415 -13.44 -5.92 8.81
C ASN A 415 -12.37 -5.08 8.13
N LYS A 416 -12.77 -3.99 7.43
CA LYS A 416 -11.83 -3.07 6.77
C LYS A 416 -10.90 -2.41 7.78
N LEU A 417 -11.46 -1.91 8.89
CA LEU A 417 -10.70 -1.33 9.99
C LEU A 417 -9.81 -2.38 10.65
N LEU A 418 -10.34 -3.57 10.95
CA LEU A 418 -9.59 -4.67 11.56
C LEU A 418 -8.37 -5.06 10.72
N ASN A 419 -8.52 -5.14 9.40
CA ASN A 419 -7.41 -5.42 8.48
C ASN A 419 -6.39 -4.27 8.44
N SER A 420 -6.84 -3.02 8.45
CA SER A 420 -5.95 -1.85 8.53
C SER A 420 -5.10 -1.89 9.80
N LEU A 421 -5.74 -2.12 10.95
CA LEU A 421 -5.07 -2.22 12.26
C LEU A 421 -4.10 -3.41 12.32
N GLY A 422 -4.47 -4.57 11.76
CA GLY A 422 -3.58 -5.72 11.67
C GLY A 422 -2.35 -5.45 10.78
N ASN A 423 -2.52 -4.71 9.68
CA ASN A 423 -1.39 -4.26 8.86
C ASN A 423 -0.50 -3.26 9.61
N ALA A 424 -1.07 -2.32 10.39
CA ALA A 424 -0.31 -1.41 11.25
C ALA A 424 0.49 -2.18 12.32
N LEU A 425 -0.13 -3.16 12.97
CA LEU A 425 0.54 -4.06 13.92
C LEU A 425 1.66 -4.88 13.26
N SER A 426 1.51 -5.23 11.98
CA SER A 426 2.57 -5.90 11.20
C SER A 426 3.81 -5.03 10.98
N LEU A 427 3.73 -3.72 11.27
CA LEU A 427 4.86 -2.79 11.26
C LEU A 427 5.44 -2.55 12.67
N GLU A 428 4.72 -2.90 13.74
CA GLU A 428 5.18 -2.74 15.13
C GLU A 428 6.40 -3.64 15.39
N PRO A 429 7.57 -3.08 15.77
CA PRO A 429 8.76 -3.89 16.04
C PRO A 429 8.58 -4.70 17.35
N PRO A 430 8.65 -6.04 17.32
CA PRO A 430 8.44 -6.81 18.54
C PRO A 430 9.72 -6.82 19.40
N LEU A 431 9.69 -6.05 20.49
CA LEU A 431 10.85 -5.86 21.37
C LEU A 431 11.07 -7.03 22.33
N THR A 432 10.06 -7.86 22.60
CA THR A 432 10.15 -9.00 23.54
C THR A 432 9.66 -10.31 22.89
N VAL A 433 9.96 -11.45 23.52
CA VAL A 433 9.47 -12.76 23.03
C VAL A 433 7.95 -12.86 23.21
N GLU A 434 7.45 -12.26 24.28
CA GLU A 434 6.04 -12.17 24.62
C GLU A 434 5.26 -11.39 23.56
N MET A 435 5.81 -10.28 23.05
CA MET A 435 5.22 -9.53 21.93
C MET A 435 5.20 -10.34 20.63
N ILE A 436 6.25 -11.13 20.36
CA ILE A 436 6.27 -12.02 19.18
C ILE A 436 5.15 -13.05 19.30
N LEU A 437 4.99 -13.66 20.48
CA LEU A 437 3.92 -14.63 20.73
C LEU A 437 2.53 -13.98 20.60
N GLU A 438 2.35 -12.80 21.19
CA GLU A 438 1.11 -12.02 21.08
C GLU A 438 0.74 -11.74 19.62
N HIS A 439 1.70 -11.37 18.77
CA HIS A 439 1.41 -11.17 17.34
C HIS A 439 0.90 -12.44 16.65
N PHE A 440 1.39 -13.63 17.04
CA PHE A 440 0.86 -14.89 16.54
C PHE A 440 -0.56 -15.15 17.06
N GLU A 441 -0.80 -14.97 18.36
CA GLU A 441 -2.12 -15.13 18.97
C GLU A 441 -3.16 -14.18 18.36
N LEU A 442 -2.80 -12.91 18.12
CA LEU A 442 -3.68 -11.94 17.47
C LEU A 442 -3.92 -12.30 15.99
N SER A 443 -2.90 -12.79 15.29
CA SER A 443 -3.06 -13.25 13.91
C SER A 443 -4.00 -14.46 13.80
N GLU A 444 -3.97 -15.35 14.80
CA GLU A 444 -4.86 -16.50 14.91
C GLU A 444 -6.28 -16.05 15.26
N ARG A 445 -6.42 -15.27 16.34
CA ARG A 445 -7.70 -14.77 16.86
C ARG A 445 -8.51 -14.01 15.83
N TYR A 446 -7.85 -13.17 15.03
CA TYR A 446 -8.51 -12.34 14.02
C TYR A 446 -8.34 -12.86 12.59
N HIS A 447 -7.76 -14.05 12.40
CA HIS A 447 -7.46 -14.65 11.09
C HIS A 447 -6.68 -13.71 10.15
N HIS A 448 -5.77 -12.90 10.71
CA HIS A 448 -5.04 -11.87 9.97
C HIS A 448 -3.75 -12.41 9.33
N GLN A 449 -3.86 -12.92 8.09
CA GLN A 449 -2.77 -13.62 7.39
C GLN A 449 -1.49 -12.79 7.17
N ASN A 450 -1.62 -11.48 6.92
CA ASN A 450 -0.46 -10.61 6.74
C ASN A 450 0.34 -10.43 8.03
N LEU A 451 -0.35 -10.41 9.18
CA LEU A 451 0.30 -10.34 10.50
C LEU A 451 1.04 -11.64 10.80
N LEU A 452 0.40 -12.79 10.53
CA LEU A 452 1.03 -14.10 10.66
C LEU A 452 2.33 -14.16 9.83
N ARG A 453 2.27 -13.82 8.55
CA ARG A 453 3.42 -13.89 7.63
C ARG A 453 4.54 -12.91 7.99
N ALA A 454 4.19 -11.70 8.43
CA ALA A 454 5.15 -10.73 8.94
C ALA A 454 5.85 -11.24 10.21
N SER A 455 5.12 -11.84 11.14
CA SER A 455 5.68 -12.48 12.35
C SER A 455 6.58 -13.68 12.00
N LEU A 456 6.16 -14.52 11.06
CA LEU A 456 6.97 -15.63 10.53
C LEU A 456 8.26 -15.17 9.81
N LEU A 457 8.28 -13.96 9.25
CA LEU A 457 9.49 -13.36 8.67
C LEU A 457 10.46 -12.93 9.78
N ARG A 458 9.96 -12.28 10.83
CA ARG A 458 10.78 -11.72 11.92
C ARG A 458 11.57 -12.78 12.68
N ILE A 459 10.94 -13.93 12.96
CA ILE A 459 11.59 -15.05 13.69
C ILE A 459 12.77 -15.70 12.94
N LYS A 460 12.90 -15.46 11.62
CA LYS A 460 14.02 -15.96 10.81
C LYS A 460 15.24 -15.04 10.79
N GLY A 461 15.00 -13.73 10.87
CA GLY A 461 16.03 -12.71 10.68
C GLY A 461 16.69 -12.33 12.00
N SER A 462 16.58 -11.05 12.35
CA SER A 462 17.20 -10.42 13.52
C SER A 462 16.76 -11.00 14.87
N PHE A 463 15.74 -11.86 14.91
CA PHE A 463 15.15 -12.42 16.14
C PHE A 463 15.32 -13.94 16.29
N ARG A 464 16.28 -14.55 15.58
CA ARG A 464 16.52 -16.01 15.65
C ARG A 464 16.70 -16.52 17.09
N ASP A 465 17.44 -15.79 17.93
CA ASP A 465 17.68 -16.18 19.32
C ASP A 465 16.41 -16.12 20.16
N LYS A 466 15.57 -15.10 19.93
CA LYS A 466 14.24 -14.96 20.55
C LYS A 466 13.27 -16.05 20.08
N ALA A 467 13.40 -16.50 18.83
CA ALA A 467 12.57 -17.59 18.31
C ALA A 467 12.84 -18.93 19.02
N SER A 468 14.08 -19.19 19.46
CA SER A 468 14.38 -20.36 20.30
C SER A 468 13.72 -20.26 21.68
N GLN A 469 13.66 -19.05 22.26
CA GLN A 469 12.97 -18.80 23.53
C GLN A 469 11.44 -18.93 23.38
N LEU A 470 10.88 -18.44 22.27
CA LEU A 470 9.44 -18.55 21.95
C LEU A 470 8.93 -20.00 22.05
N VAL A 471 9.65 -20.95 21.46
CA VAL A 471 9.27 -22.37 21.43
C VAL A 471 9.28 -23.01 22.84
N SER A 472 10.01 -22.41 23.79
CA SER A 472 10.07 -22.88 25.17
C SER A 472 8.93 -22.37 26.07
N LEU A 473 8.18 -21.36 25.63
CA LEU A 473 7.08 -20.79 26.41
C LEU A 473 5.91 -21.77 26.55
N SER A 474 5.24 -21.75 27.71
CA SER A 474 4.03 -22.57 27.93
C SER A 474 2.91 -22.19 26.97
N ARG A 475 2.66 -20.87 26.81
CA ARG A 475 1.65 -20.31 25.91
C ARG A 475 1.86 -20.64 24.43
N PHE A 476 3.09 -20.95 24.00
CA PHE A 476 3.32 -21.43 22.63
C PHE A 476 2.55 -22.74 22.34
N LYS A 477 2.31 -23.57 23.36
CA LYS A 477 1.52 -24.80 23.25
C LYS A 477 0.01 -24.56 23.15
N GLU A 478 -0.43 -23.31 23.30
CA GLU A 478 -1.85 -22.92 23.18
C GLU A 478 -2.21 -22.51 21.75
N LEU A 479 -1.23 -22.12 20.91
CA LEU A 479 -1.43 -21.81 19.49
C LEU A 479 -1.92 -23.02 18.68
N ALA A 480 -2.70 -22.83 17.62
CA ALA A 480 -3.04 -23.92 16.70
C ALA A 480 -1.82 -24.65 16.13
N ASP A 481 -1.98 -25.97 15.90
CA ASP A 481 -0.94 -26.85 15.35
C ASP A 481 -0.37 -26.32 14.04
N GLU A 482 -1.22 -25.79 13.15
CA GLU A 482 -0.82 -25.25 11.86
C GLU A 482 0.13 -24.05 11.99
N ILE A 483 -0.10 -23.18 12.98
CA ILE A 483 0.77 -22.03 13.25
C ILE A 483 2.08 -22.51 13.87
N ARG A 484 2.02 -23.44 14.83
CA ARG A 484 3.23 -24.03 15.43
C ARG A 484 4.14 -24.69 14.40
N ILE A 485 3.58 -25.50 13.49
CA ILE A 485 4.33 -26.15 12.41
C ILE A 485 4.99 -25.10 11.52
N GLN A 486 4.28 -24.02 11.18
CA GLN A 486 4.87 -22.92 10.40
C GLN A 486 6.01 -22.25 11.16
N ILE A 487 5.85 -21.93 12.45
CA ILE A 487 6.91 -21.31 13.27
C ILE A 487 8.16 -22.20 13.30
N LEU A 488 8.00 -23.50 13.53
CA LEU A 488 9.10 -24.46 13.57
C LEU A 488 9.79 -24.62 12.21
N ASP A 489 9.03 -24.71 11.11
CA ASP A 489 9.61 -24.70 9.76
C ASP A 489 10.41 -23.41 9.52
N ARG A 490 9.87 -22.27 9.93
CA ARG A 490 10.54 -20.98 9.73
C ARG A 490 11.84 -20.92 10.51
N HIS A 491 11.87 -21.39 11.75
CA HIS A 491 13.06 -21.50 12.59
C HIS A 491 14.14 -22.41 11.98
N CYS A 492 13.75 -23.54 11.40
CA CYS A 492 14.68 -24.55 10.87
C CYS A 492 15.11 -24.35 9.40
N SER A 493 14.30 -23.64 8.59
CA SER A 493 14.46 -23.65 7.12
C SER A 493 15.63 -22.83 6.56
N GLY A 494 16.33 -22.04 7.38
CA GLY A 494 17.49 -21.25 6.93
C GLY A 494 17.17 -20.22 5.84
N TRP A 495 15.91 -19.75 5.78
CA TRP A 495 15.43 -18.76 4.80
C TRP A 495 15.80 -17.30 5.09
N ALA A 496 16.51 -17.08 6.20
CA ALA A 496 16.92 -15.75 6.64
C ALA A 496 17.71 -15.00 5.57
N LEU A 497 17.40 -13.72 5.42
CA LEU A 497 18.31 -12.76 4.82
C LEU A 497 19.35 -12.45 5.91
N LEU A 498 20.65 -12.57 5.57
CA LEU A 498 21.73 -12.29 6.52
C LEU A 498 21.82 -10.81 6.88
N ASP A 499 21.27 -9.96 6.02
CA ASP A 499 21.23 -8.52 6.22
C ASP A 499 20.15 -8.15 7.25
N ARG A 500 20.62 -7.72 8.43
CA ARG A 500 19.78 -7.29 9.56
C ARG A 500 18.98 -6.01 9.23
N CYS A 501 19.39 -5.26 8.21
CA CYS A 501 18.77 -4.00 7.79
C CYS A 501 17.58 -4.21 6.84
N LEU A 502 17.40 -5.41 6.27
CA LEU A 502 16.24 -5.76 5.42
C LEU A 502 15.01 -6.13 6.26
N ALA A 503 14.64 -5.24 7.19
CA ALA A 503 13.43 -5.34 7.98
C ALA A 503 12.18 -5.15 7.11
N GLY A 504 11.77 -6.20 6.40
CA GLY A 504 10.49 -6.28 5.69
C GLY A 504 10.31 -5.33 4.49
N ARG A 505 11.30 -4.51 4.13
CA ARG A 505 11.23 -3.60 2.98
C ARG A 505 11.62 -4.31 1.69
N PRO A 506 10.82 -4.20 0.61
CA PRO A 506 11.21 -4.71 -0.70
C PRO A 506 12.40 -3.92 -1.26
N THR A 507 13.27 -4.60 -2.01
CA THR A 507 14.36 -3.96 -2.73
C THR A 507 13.84 -3.27 -3.98
N ASN A 508 14.45 -2.14 -4.36
CA ASN A 508 14.22 -1.48 -5.65
C ASN A 508 15.24 -1.88 -6.71
N ARG A 509 16.22 -2.72 -6.36
CA ARG A 509 17.22 -3.24 -7.31
C ARG A 509 16.61 -4.38 -8.13
N MET A 510 15.69 -4.01 -9.03
CA MET A 510 14.92 -4.93 -9.89
C MET A 510 15.76 -5.54 -11.01
N GLN A 511 16.89 -4.93 -11.37
CA GLN A 511 17.84 -5.50 -12.31
C GLN A 511 18.83 -6.42 -11.58
N ARG A 512 18.84 -7.69 -11.99
CA ARG A 512 19.63 -8.77 -11.39
C ARG A 512 20.51 -9.42 -12.45
N MET A 513 21.57 -10.06 -12.00
CA MET A 513 22.45 -10.89 -12.80
C MET A 513 22.61 -12.25 -12.14
N LEU A 514 22.59 -13.33 -12.94
CA LEU A 514 22.80 -14.70 -12.50
C LEU A 514 23.91 -15.38 -13.29
N THR A 515 24.70 -16.17 -12.57
CA THR A 515 25.56 -17.24 -13.09
C THR A 515 25.16 -18.57 -12.43
N LEU A 516 25.86 -19.66 -12.75
CA LEU A 516 25.59 -20.94 -12.10
C LEU A 516 25.87 -20.91 -10.58
N ASP A 517 26.84 -20.10 -10.17
CA ASP A 517 27.39 -20.12 -8.81
C ASP A 517 27.02 -18.86 -7.99
N ASN A 518 26.73 -17.73 -8.65
CA ASN A 518 26.46 -16.45 -8.01
C ASN A 518 25.29 -15.70 -8.65
N GLY A 519 24.74 -14.74 -7.91
CA GLY A 519 23.72 -13.84 -8.41
C GLY A 519 23.55 -12.62 -7.50
N GLY A 520 22.88 -11.59 -8.00
CA GLY A 520 22.70 -10.36 -7.25
C GLY A 520 22.30 -9.16 -8.11
N PRO A 521 22.24 -7.95 -7.52
CA PRO A 521 22.00 -6.73 -8.28
C PRO A 521 23.16 -6.49 -9.27
N LEU A 522 22.86 -5.88 -10.42
CA LEU A 522 23.92 -5.41 -11.31
C LEU A 522 24.81 -4.40 -10.56
N THR A 523 26.11 -4.69 -10.48
CA THR A 523 27.12 -3.70 -10.10
C THR A 523 27.42 -2.83 -11.31
N PRO A 524 27.27 -1.50 -11.24
CA PRO A 524 27.66 -0.64 -12.36
C PRO A 524 29.15 -0.82 -12.64
N GLU A 525 29.48 -1.14 -13.89
CA GLU A 525 30.85 -1.16 -14.38
C GLU A 525 31.29 0.31 -14.52
N CYS A 526 32.30 0.72 -13.73
CA CYS A 526 32.98 2.02 -13.74
C CYS A 526 32.45 3.13 -12.79
N ASP A 527 33.37 3.63 -11.96
CA ASP A 527 33.19 4.70 -10.96
C ASP A 527 32.86 6.10 -11.55
N SER A 528 32.70 6.21 -12.87
CA SER A 528 32.38 7.47 -13.56
C SER A 528 30.88 7.71 -13.79
N GLU A 529 30.01 6.70 -13.60
CA GLU A 529 28.54 6.86 -13.69
C GLU A 529 27.86 7.04 -12.32
N ARG A 530 28.65 7.31 -11.27
CA ARG A 530 28.17 7.58 -9.90
C ARG A 530 27.29 8.84 -9.76
N SER A 531 27.03 9.60 -10.83
CA SER A 531 26.38 10.93 -10.73
C SER A 531 24.97 11.02 -11.33
N LEU A 532 24.48 9.99 -12.05
CA LEU A 532 23.17 10.06 -12.73
C LEU A 532 22.20 8.92 -12.36
N GLN A 533 22.70 7.75 -11.93
CA GLN A 533 21.85 6.66 -11.43
C GLN A 533 21.44 6.81 -9.95
N TYR A 534 22.08 7.70 -9.20
CA TYR A 534 21.68 8.02 -7.82
C TYR A 534 20.33 8.75 -7.74
N ILE A 535 19.89 9.41 -8.82
CA ILE A 535 18.66 10.22 -8.80
C ILE A 535 17.38 9.36 -8.96
N GLU A 536 17.49 8.11 -9.44
CA GLU A 536 16.37 7.17 -9.53
C GLU A 536 16.44 5.99 -8.54
N ASN A 537 17.57 5.81 -7.84
CA ASN A 537 17.81 4.68 -6.93
C ASN A 537 17.96 5.03 -5.44
N ASP A 538 17.72 6.28 -5.04
CA ASP A 538 17.70 6.67 -3.62
C ASP A 538 16.45 6.16 -2.89
N LEU A 539 16.50 4.87 -2.55
CA LEU A 539 15.72 4.23 -1.50
C LEU A 539 16.59 3.21 -0.72
N SER A 540 17.88 3.51 -0.55
CA SER A 540 18.81 2.65 0.19
C SER A 540 19.52 3.35 1.36
N ASP A 541 19.70 4.67 1.36
CA ASP A 541 20.49 5.34 2.40
C ASP A 541 19.68 6.46 3.07
N GLU A 542 18.61 6.09 3.77
CA GLU A 542 17.99 6.85 4.89
C GLU A 542 16.76 6.07 5.38
N ALA A 543 17.01 5.02 6.15
CA ALA A 543 15.94 4.25 6.80
C ALA A 543 16.14 4.07 8.30
N PHE A 544 17.09 4.79 8.91
CA PHE A 544 17.10 5.19 10.30
C PHE A 544 17.92 6.48 10.35
N GLY A 545 17.42 7.52 11.02
CA GLY A 545 18.27 8.64 11.44
C GLY A 545 19.44 8.12 12.28
N PRO A 546 20.45 8.96 12.58
CA PRO A 546 21.57 8.56 13.41
C PRO A 546 21.05 7.88 14.70
N PRO A 547 21.73 6.82 15.18
CA PRO A 547 21.25 5.93 16.26
C PRO A 547 21.05 6.61 17.63
N GLN A 548 21.11 7.93 17.69
CA GLN A 548 20.94 8.75 18.89
C GLN A 548 19.48 9.21 19.09
N ASP A 549 18.60 9.06 18.09
CA ASP A 549 17.18 9.47 18.18
C ASP A 549 16.18 8.31 18.35
N LEU A 550 16.64 7.11 18.74
CA LEU A 550 15.79 5.96 19.12
C LEU A 550 15.72 5.71 20.63
N ILE A 551 16.15 6.68 21.44
CA ILE A 551 15.87 6.71 22.87
C ILE A 551 14.60 7.56 23.03
N ILE A 552 13.45 6.90 23.12
CA ILE A 552 12.25 7.49 23.68
C ILE A 552 12.22 7.04 25.15
N ASP A 553 12.39 8.00 26.05
CA ASP A 553 11.83 7.91 27.41
C ASP A 553 10.30 8.08 27.35
#